data_AF-R6HCG8-F1
#
_entry.id   AF-R6HCG8-F1
#
_cell.length_a   1.000
_cell.length_b   1.000
_cell.length_c   1.000
_cell.angle_alpha   90.00
_cell.angle_beta   90.00
_cell.angle_gamma   90.00
#
_symmetry.space_group_name_H-M   'P 1'
#
loop_
_entity.id
_entity.type
_entity.pdbx_description
1 polymer ?
#
loop_
_entity_poly.entity_id
_entity_poly.type
_entity_poly.pdbx_seq_one_letter_code
_entity_poly.pdbx_strand_id
1 'polypeptide(L)' 'MDLDGFTKGMVYVNGFHLGRYWSCGPQKTLYLPGVLLHTDRPNELVVLELEGYAQPQVRLTDGHCLG' A
#
# COMPACT_ATOMS: atom_id res chain seq x y z
N MET A 1 -5.23 0.32 2.63
CA MET A 1 -3.79 0.11 2.89
C MET A 1 -3.17 1.46 3.17
N ASP A 2 -2.76 1.66 4.41
CA ASP A 2 -2.11 2.86 4.92
C ASP A 2 -0.58 2.72 4.81
N LEU A 3 0.03 3.70 4.17
CA LEU A 3 1.46 3.78 3.84
C LEU A 3 2.14 4.90 4.64
N ASP A 4 1.58 5.27 5.81
CA ASP A 4 2.21 6.22 6.71
C ASP A 4 3.66 5.82 7.02
N GLY A 5 4.55 6.80 6.98
CA GLY A 5 6.00 6.59 7.04
C GLY A 5 6.69 6.34 5.69
N PHE A 6 5.98 6.15 4.58
CA PHE A 6 6.54 6.17 3.22
C PHE A 6 6.25 7.50 2.52
N THR A 7 7.12 7.91 1.58
CA THR A 7 6.99 9.22 0.92
C THR A 7 6.25 9.13 -0.41
N LYS A 8 6.78 8.39 -1.38
CA LYS A 8 6.19 8.32 -2.73
C LYS A 8 6.62 7.07 -3.47
N GLY A 9 5.66 6.43 -4.15
CA GLY A 9 5.99 5.24 -4.90
C GLY A 9 4.81 4.42 -5.38
N MET A 10 5.03 3.12 -5.54
CA MET A 10 4.08 2.17 -6.10
C MET A 10 3.96 0.93 -5.23
N VAL A 11 2.77 0.34 -5.18
CA VAL A 11 2.50 -0.88 -4.40
C VAL A 11 2.06 -2.01 -5.30
N TYR A 12 2.54 -3.21 -5.01
CA TYR A 12 2.14 -4.46 -5.66
C TYR A 12 1.71 -5.48 -4.61
N VAL A 13 0.66 -6.24 -4.89
CA VAL A 13 0.21 -7.37 -4.06
C VAL A 13 0.12 -8.60 -4.94
N ASN A 14 0.85 -9.67 -4.59
CA ASN A 14 0.91 -10.91 -5.36
C ASN A 14 1.19 -10.67 -6.87
N GLY A 15 2.12 -9.76 -7.16
CA GLY A 15 2.48 -9.35 -8.53
C GLY A 15 1.51 -8.38 -9.22
N PHE A 16 0.33 -8.09 -8.65
CA PHE A 16 -0.63 -7.13 -9.21
C PHE A 16 -0.28 -5.70 -8.80
N HIS A 17 -0.17 -4.78 -9.77
CA HIS A 17 0.09 -3.35 -9.51
C HIS A 17 -1.15 -2.66 -8.92
N LEU A 18 -1.11 -2.35 -7.63
CA LEU A 18 -2.21 -1.75 -6.88
C LEU A 18 -2.37 -0.25 -7.17
N GLY A 19 -1.27 0.40 -7.53
CA GLY A 19 -1.24 1.81 -7.92
C GLY A 19 -0.19 2.62 -7.18
N ARG A 20 -0.27 3.94 -7.38
CA ARG A 20 0.67 4.93 -6.86
C ARG A 20 0.17 5.51 -5.53
N TYR A 21 1.07 5.69 -4.58
CA TYR A 21 0.83 6.47 -3.37
C TYR A 21 1.74 7.70 -3.33
N TRP A 22 1.30 8.72 -2.60
CA TRP A 22 2.12 9.89 -2.29
C TRP A 22 1.64 10.52 -0.98
N SER A 23 2.56 10.74 -0.05
CA SER A 23 2.28 11.37 1.25
C SER A 23 1.65 12.77 1.13
N CYS A 24 1.78 13.46 -0.02
CA CYS A 24 1.14 14.75 -0.25
C CYS A 24 -0.41 14.71 -0.18
N GLY A 25 -1.02 13.53 -0.36
CA GLY A 25 -2.48 13.39 -0.39
C GLY A 25 -3.13 13.92 -1.69
N PRO A 26 -4.47 14.11 -1.71
CA PRO A 26 -5.38 13.95 -0.57
C PRO A 26 -5.58 12.47 -0.19
N GLN A 27 -5.48 11.55 -1.15
CA GLN A 27 -5.53 10.11 -0.91
C GLN A 27 -4.38 9.63 0.00
N LYS A 28 -4.72 9.08 1.17
CA LYS A 28 -3.75 8.54 2.15
C LYS A 28 -3.72 7.01 2.20
N THR A 29 -4.73 6.36 1.62
CA THR A 29 -4.82 4.90 1.58
C THR A 29 -5.06 4.37 0.17
N LEU A 30 -4.50 3.19 -0.12
CA LEU A 30 -4.83 2.41 -1.33
C LEU A 30 -5.86 1.33 -1.02
N TYR A 31 -6.87 1.19 -1.87
CA TYR A 31 -7.81 0.07 -1.79
C TYR A 31 -7.11 -1.23 -2.15
N LEU A 32 -7.31 -2.29 -1.35
CA LEU A 32 -6.84 -3.63 -1.66
C LEU A 32 -8.05 -4.53 -1.94
N PRO A 33 -8.32 -4.87 -3.22
CA PRO A 33 -9.36 -5.83 -3.57
C PRO A 33 -9.10 -7.18 -2.93
N GLY A 34 -10.09 -7.72 -2.18
CA GLY A 34 -9.96 -9.02 -1.51
C GLY A 34 -9.69 -10.18 -2.46
N VAL A 35 -10.10 -10.07 -3.74
CA VAL A 35 -9.86 -11.07 -4.78
C VAL A 35 -8.37 -11.28 -5.10
N LEU A 36 -7.51 -10.34 -4.71
CA LEU A 36 -6.06 -10.45 -4.88
C LEU A 36 -5.40 -11.25 -3.76
N LEU A 37 -6.08 -11.51 -2.64
CA LEU A 37 -5.51 -12.17 -1.47
C LEU A 37 -5.64 -13.69 -1.56
N HIS A 38 -4.57 -14.38 -1.15
CA HIS A 38 -4.56 -15.80 -0.89
C HIS A 38 -4.96 -16.10 0.56
N THR A 39 -5.78 -17.13 0.76
CA THR A 39 -6.19 -17.61 2.10
C THR A 39 -5.47 -18.90 2.50
N ASP A 40 -4.83 -19.58 1.55
CA ASP A 40 -4.18 -20.88 1.67
C ASP A 40 -2.66 -20.79 1.69
N ARG A 41 -2.09 -19.62 1.38
CA ARG A 41 -0.64 -19.35 1.37
C ARG A 41 -0.34 -17.89 1.77
N PRO A 42 0.91 -17.59 2.16
CA PRO A 42 1.32 -16.21 2.42
C PRO A 42 1.10 -15.30 1.21
N ASN A 43 0.74 -14.06 1.49
CA ASN A 43 0.63 -13.00 0.48
C ASN A 43 1.96 -12.24 0.38
N GLU A 44 2.33 -11.84 -0.83
CA GLU A 44 3.49 -10.98 -1.07
C GLU A 44 3.03 -9.53 -1.23
N LEU A 45 3.69 -8.63 -0.50
CA LEU A 45 3.55 -7.19 -0.63
C LEU A 45 4.90 -6.61 -1.06
N VAL A 46 4.93 -5.91 -2.20
CA VAL A 46 6.10 -5.19 -2.66
C VAL A 46 5.79 -3.71 -2.72
N VAL A 47 6.64 -2.90 -2.08
CA VAL A 47 6.56 -1.44 -2.13
C VAL A 47 7.82 -0.91 -2.80
N LEU A 48 7.64 -0.26 -3.95
CA LEU A 48 8.69 0.55 -4.56
C LEU A 48 8.60 1.95 -3.97
N GLU A 49 9.62 2.38 -3.24
CA GLU A 49 9.76 3.71 -2.65
C GLU A 49 10.80 4.50 -3.48
N LEU A 50 10.52 5.78 -3.78
CA LEU A 50 11.34 6.65 -4.63
C LEU A 50 12.06 7.82 -3.93
N GLU A 51 11.70 8.21 -2.71
CA GLU A 51 12.22 9.38 -1.99
C GLU A 51 12.76 9.05 -0.58
N GLY A 52 12.05 8.26 0.21
CA GLY A 52 12.53 7.68 1.47
C GLY A 52 11.39 7.13 2.34
N TYR A 53 11.74 6.30 3.32
CA TYR A 53 10.78 5.80 4.33
C TYR A 53 11.37 5.84 5.74
N ALA A 54 10.49 6.04 6.74
CA ALA A 54 10.86 6.01 8.16
C ALA A 54 10.94 4.58 8.70
N GLN A 55 9.95 3.74 8.35
CA GLN A 55 9.89 2.33 8.75
C GLN A 55 9.31 1.48 7.60
N PRO A 56 9.82 0.26 7.38
CA PRO A 56 9.32 -0.63 6.33
C PRO A 56 8.07 -1.39 6.80
N GLN A 57 7.02 -0.68 7.22
CA GLN A 57 5.78 -1.27 7.73
C GLN A 57 4.55 -0.63 7.08
N VAL A 58 3.58 -1.47 6.73
CA VAL A 58 2.32 -1.05 6.10
C VAL A 58 1.16 -1.58 6.95
N ARG A 59 0.10 -0.77 7.10
CA ARG A 59 -1.09 -1.15 7.86
C ARG A 59 -2.28 -1.40 6.94
N LEU A 60 -2.97 -2.52 7.13
CA LEU A 60 -4.29 -2.75 6.52
C LEU A 60 -5.38 -2.23 7.46
N THR A 61 -6.34 -1.50 6.90
CA THR A 61 -7.48 -0.92 7.62
C THR A 61 -8.74 -1.15 6.80
N ASP A 62 -9.88 -1.22 7.48
CA ASP A 62 -11.23 -1.36 6.95
C ASP A 62 -11.85 -0.02 6.50
N GLY A 63 -11.19 1.11 6.75
CA GLY A 63 -11.60 2.44 6.31
C GLY A 63 -10.72 3.02 5.19
N HIS A 64 -11.32 3.80 4.29
CA HIS A 64 -10.56 4.64 3.36
C HIS A 64 -10.36 6.04 3.93
N CYS A 65 -9.11 6.52 3.86
CA CYS A 65 -8.76 7.92 4.09
C CYS A 65 -8.37 8.56 2.76
N LEU A 66 -9.20 9.51 2.31
CA LEU A 66 -9.03 10.24 1.05
C LEU A 66 -8.63 11.71 1.26
N GLY A 67 -8.35 12.14 2.49
CA GLY A 67 -8.14 13.53 2.88
C GLY A 67 -9.19 14.00 3.87
#